data_AF-A0AAD9AEU6-F1
#
_entry.id   AF-A0AAD9AEU6-F1
#
_cell.length_a   1.000
_cell.length_b   1.000
_cell.length_c   1.000
_cell.angle_alpha   90.00
_cell.angle_beta   90.00
_cell.angle_gamma   90.00
#
_symmetry.space_group_name_H-M   'P 1'
#
loop_
_entity.id
_entity.type
_entity.pdbx_description
1 polymer ?
#
loop_
_entity_poly.entity_id
_entity_poly.type
_entity_poly.pdbx_seq_one_letter_code
_entity_poly.pdbx_strand_id
1 'polypeptide(L)'
;MLCEVFVYSQVLTQALPRGVQVAPVEMDNVGMIAYGPGGLDELLSGWDEANGRRPHFMYTVTMGHNPTSGVLPVERRKEIYEIASKYDVIIVEDDPYWYLQYPSAAEDEARHRGLPVPATASSTYKPVKSSGYRFLDSLTPSFLSIDVDGRVIRLDTFSKTIAPGCRLGWITAQPAIIERLLRITEVTTQQPSGFVQSTVAELVMGEQPPAVRSAFAALTSRQKQTFEGWKMDGWVRWLEGLRGVYERRMNRMSSILDDGAVQLKQSTPRSVEDADWGVVSKTRLYDFDWPRGGMFIWLRMRFETHPLWMATGGKILPLIDGEKLSTALMIYATQKPFRVLVSPGMMFSATPAIRAERGWAYFRLCFAAETEENVDRCSERLAEAIQRFWRLKKVEEIEELIGDMMTAQEEAMEEGLGNLGTWMGC
;
A
#
# COMPACT_ATOMS: atom_id res chain seq x y z
N MET A 1 -6.26 -19.41 -1.63
CA MET A 1 -5.53 -18.33 -0.94
C MET A 1 -6.53 -17.42 -0.30
N LEU A 2 -6.44 -17.20 1.00
CA LEU A 2 -7.12 -16.10 1.68
C LEU A 2 -6.28 -14.82 1.51
N CYS A 3 -6.91 -13.69 1.24
CA CYS A 3 -6.25 -12.38 1.24
C CYS A 3 -7.29 -11.28 1.50
N GLU A 4 -6.85 -10.08 1.84
CA GLU A 4 -7.77 -8.95 1.92
C GLU A 4 -8.39 -8.63 0.55
N VAL A 5 -9.57 -8.02 0.56
CA VAL A 5 -10.31 -7.61 -0.65
C VAL A 5 -9.53 -6.67 -1.58
N PHE A 6 -8.62 -5.88 -1.03
CA PHE A 6 -7.55 -5.23 -1.76
C PHE A 6 -6.23 -5.85 -1.35
N VAL A 7 -5.36 -6.18 -2.30
CA VAL A 7 -4.12 -6.92 -2.06
C VAL A 7 -3.02 -6.44 -3.02
N TYR A 8 -1.76 -6.66 -2.63
CA TYR A 8 -0.63 -6.41 -3.52
C TYR A 8 -0.76 -7.25 -4.80
N SER A 9 -0.98 -6.56 -5.91
CA SER A 9 -1.35 -7.17 -7.19
C SER A 9 -0.36 -8.22 -7.69
N GLN A 10 0.93 -8.08 -7.37
CA GLN A 10 1.94 -9.05 -7.78
C GLN A 10 1.79 -10.42 -7.12
N VAL A 11 1.06 -10.53 -6.01
CA VAL A 11 0.70 -11.84 -5.46
C VAL A 11 -0.32 -12.54 -6.35
N LEU A 12 -1.29 -11.79 -6.87
CA LEU A 12 -2.31 -12.32 -7.78
C LEU A 12 -1.68 -12.76 -9.10
N THR A 13 -0.73 -11.99 -9.65
CA THR A 13 -0.02 -12.35 -10.90
C THR A 13 0.78 -13.64 -10.75
N GLN A 14 1.18 -14.01 -9.53
CA GLN A 14 1.85 -15.27 -9.22
C GLN A 14 0.86 -16.39 -8.90
N ALA A 15 -0.24 -16.10 -8.20
CA ALA A 15 -1.19 -17.11 -7.74
C ALA A 15 -2.11 -17.59 -8.88
N LEU A 16 -2.72 -16.68 -9.63
CA LEU A 16 -3.78 -17.00 -10.59
C LEU A 16 -3.30 -17.91 -11.73
N PRO A 17 -2.14 -17.70 -12.39
CA PRO A 17 -1.67 -18.59 -13.45
C PRO A 17 -1.35 -20.01 -12.97
N ARG A 18 -1.15 -20.21 -11.65
CA ARG A 18 -0.92 -21.51 -11.02
C ARG A 18 -2.22 -22.22 -10.63
N GLY A 19 -3.37 -21.67 -11.01
CA GLY A 19 -4.69 -22.22 -10.65
C GLY A 19 -5.06 -22.04 -9.19
N VAL A 20 -4.36 -21.16 -8.46
CA VAL A 20 -4.67 -20.88 -7.06
C VAL A 20 -5.91 -19.99 -7.01
N GLN A 21 -6.98 -20.53 -6.43
CA GLN A 21 -8.21 -19.77 -6.20
C GLN A 21 -8.01 -18.73 -5.09
N VAL A 22 -8.62 -17.56 -5.26
CA VAL A 22 -8.55 -16.44 -4.32
C VAL A 22 -9.88 -16.30 -3.59
N ALA A 23 -9.82 -16.34 -2.26
CA ALA A 23 -10.94 -16.16 -1.36
C ALA A 23 -10.75 -14.82 -0.61
N PRO A 24 -11.38 -13.73 -1.08
CA PRO A 24 -11.21 -12.42 -0.47
C PRO A 24 -11.89 -12.34 0.90
N VAL A 25 -11.20 -11.75 1.87
CA VAL A 25 -11.69 -11.48 3.22
C VAL A 25 -11.91 -9.97 3.35
N GLU A 26 -13.05 -9.57 3.91
CA GLU A 26 -13.34 -8.15 4.15
C GLU A 26 -12.31 -7.50 5.08
N MET A 27 -12.19 -6.18 4.94
CA MET A 27 -11.22 -5.39 5.67
C MET A 27 -11.81 -4.05 6.11
N ASP A 28 -11.31 -3.54 7.23
CA ASP A 28 -11.55 -2.19 7.72
C ASP A 28 -10.29 -1.32 7.50
N ASN A 29 -10.27 -0.12 8.08
CA ASN A 29 -9.17 0.83 7.90
C ASN A 29 -7.84 0.35 8.54
N VAL A 30 -7.88 -0.66 9.41
CA VAL A 30 -6.68 -1.21 10.04
C VAL A 30 -6.24 -2.54 9.42
N GLY A 31 -7.09 -3.20 8.64
CA GLY A 31 -6.75 -4.36 7.84
C GLY A 31 -7.84 -5.43 7.85
N MET A 32 -7.44 -6.68 7.67
CA MET A 32 -8.36 -7.83 7.61
C MET A 32 -9.29 -7.89 8.84
N ILE A 33 -10.57 -8.16 8.59
CA ILE A 33 -11.58 -8.36 9.63
C ILE A 33 -11.55 -9.83 10.07
N ALA A 34 -11.45 -10.05 11.39
CA ALA A 34 -11.44 -11.40 11.96
C ALA A 34 -12.85 -12.01 12.02
N TYR A 35 -13.83 -11.24 12.51
CA TYR A 35 -15.19 -11.70 12.80
C TYR A 35 -16.25 -10.75 12.21
N GLY A 36 -17.46 -11.27 12.01
CA GLY A 36 -18.58 -10.52 11.45
C GLY A 36 -18.66 -10.61 9.92
N PRO A 37 -19.57 -9.84 9.29
CA PRO A 37 -19.87 -9.94 7.86
C PRO A 37 -18.65 -9.90 6.94
N GLY A 38 -18.39 -11.01 6.25
CA GLY A 38 -17.26 -11.17 5.33
C GLY A 38 -15.89 -11.32 6.00
N GLY A 39 -15.86 -11.43 7.32
CA GLY A 39 -14.65 -11.67 8.10
C GLY A 39 -14.10 -13.09 7.94
N LEU A 40 -12.86 -13.29 8.39
CA LEU A 40 -12.12 -14.52 8.21
C LEU A 40 -12.83 -15.77 8.80
N ASP A 41 -13.38 -15.67 10.02
CA ASP A 41 -14.08 -16.80 10.66
C ASP A 41 -15.39 -17.16 9.94
N GLU A 42 -16.16 -16.17 9.48
CA GLU A 42 -17.41 -16.42 8.76
C GLU A 42 -17.14 -17.10 7.41
N LEU A 43 -16.15 -16.62 6.66
CA LEU A 43 -15.76 -17.21 5.39
C LEU A 43 -15.30 -18.67 5.57
N LEU A 44 -14.52 -18.97 6.60
CA LEU A 44 -14.00 -20.33 6.85
C LEU A 44 -15.04 -21.29 7.45
N SER A 45 -15.89 -20.81 8.37
CA SER A 45 -16.97 -21.60 8.96
C SER A 45 -18.07 -21.90 7.96
N GLY A 46 -18.43 -20.93 7.12
CA GLY A 46 -19.47 -21.02 6.09
C GLY A 46 -18.97 -21.53 4.74
N TRP A 47 -17.74 -22.06 4.65
CA TRP A 47 -17.16 -22.44 3.37
C TRP A 47 -17.99 -23.51 2.65
N ASP A 48 -18.56 -23.15 1.51
CA ASP A 48 -19.28 -24.06 0.64
C ASP A 48 -18.31 -24.89 -0.20
N GLU A 49 -18.34 -26.22 0.00
CA GLU A 49 -17.48 -27.17 -0.71
C GLU A 49 -17.73 -27.23 -2.21
N ALA A 50 -18.87 -26.71 -2.70
CA ALA A 50 -19.09 -26.51 -4.13
C ALA A 50 -18.09 -25.53 -4.76
N ASN A 51 -17.51 -24.63 -3.97
CA ASN A 51 -16.41 -23.73 -4.37
C ASN A 51 -15.03 -24.39 -4.30
N GLY A 52 -14.97 -25.70 -4.02
CA GLY A 52 -13.75 -26.47 -3.89
C GLY A 52 -13.24 -26.59 -2.46
N ARG A 53 -11.98 -27.03 -2.32
CA ARG A 53 -11.37 -27.27 -1.02
C ARG A 53 -11.25 -25.97 -0.23
N ARG A 54 -11.58 -26.02 1.06
CA ARG A 54 -11.41 -24.90 1.98
C ARG A 54 -9.98 -24.35 1.91
N PRO A 55 -9.79 -23.03 1.84
CA PRO A 55 -8.46 -22.45 1.78
C PRO A 55 -7.71 -22.70 3.09
N HIS A 56 -6.45 -23.10 2.98
CA HIS A 56 -5.56 -23.46 4.10
C HIS A 56 -4.29 -22.59 4.14
N PHE A 57 -4.27 -21.48 3.40
CA PHE A 57 -3.20 -20.50 3.48
C PHE A 57 -3.72 -19.08 3.22
N MET A 58 -3.13 -18.13 3.92
CA MET A 58 -3.46 -16.71 3.89
C MET A 58 -2.24 -15.88 3.54
N TYR A 59 -2.41 -14.88 2.68
CA TYR A 59 -1.43 -13.82 2.45
C TYR A 59 -1.96 -12.53 3.06
N THR A 60 -1.12 -11.83 3.84
CA THR A 60 -1.48 -10.55 4.44
C THR A 60 -0.25 -9.64 4.57
N VAL A 61 -0.46 -8.34 4.38
CA VAL A 61 0.53 -7.29 4.68
C VAL A 61 0.04 -6.57 5.92
N THR A 62 0.73 -6.73 7.03
CA THR A 62 0.16 -6.33 8.33
C THR A 62 0.55 -4.93 8.78
N MET A 63 1.58 -4.37 8.15
CA MET A 63 2.20 -3.11 8.53
C MET A 63 2.28 -2.19 7.32
N GLY A 64 1.39 -1.19 7.28
CA GLY A 64 1.31 -0.29 6.13
C GLY A 64 0.84 -1.04 4.89
N HIS A 65 -0.30 -1.71 5.02
CA HIS A 65 -0.89 -2.62 4.03
C HIS A 65 -0.82 -2.04 2.61
N ASN A 66 -0.46 -2.88 1.63
CA ASN A 66 -0.45 -2.47 0.22
C ASN A 66 -1.72 -2.99 -0.47
N PRO A 67 -2.66 -2.12 -0.85
CA PRO A 67 -2.52 -0.67 -1.04
C PRO A 67 -3.06 0.23 0.09
N THR A 68 -3.70 -0.34 1.10
CA THR A 68 -4.67 0.38 1.96
C THR A 68 -4.07 1.18 3.11
N SER A 69 -2.76 1.10 3.34
CA SER A 69 -1.99 1.71 4.43
C SER A 69 -2.35 1.29 5.86
N GLY A 70 -3.31 0.37 6.02
CA GLY A 70 -3.74 -0.18 7.31
C GLY A 70 -2.58 -0.80 8.11
N VAL A 71 -2.66 -0.66 9.42
CA VAL A 71 -1.74 -1.28 10.39
C VAL A 71 -2.55 -2.16 11.31
N LEU A 72 -2.32 -3.47 11.25
CA LEU A 72 -3.09 -4.46 11.97
C LEU A 72 -2.71 -4.46 13.46
N PRO A 73 -3.64 -4.12 14.38
CA PRO A 73 -3.36 -4.07 15.82
C PRO A 73 -3.03 -5.45 16.39
N VAL A 74 -2.36 -5.48 17.54
CA VAL A 74 -1.95 -6.74 18.20
C VAL A 74 -3.16 -7.60 18.56
N GLU A 75 -4.23 -6.98 19.00
CA GLU A 75 -5.49 -7.64 19.37
C GLU A 75 -6.08 -8.34 18.14
N ARG A 76 -6.17 -7.63 17.01
CA ARG A 76 -6.66 -8.20 15.75
C ARG A 76 -5.76 -9.31 15.21
N ARG A 77 -4.44 -9.21 15.40
CA ARG A 77 -3.49 -10.30 15.08
C ARG A 77 -3.78 -11.54 15.91
N LYS A 78 -4.04 -11.41 17.21
CA LYS A 78 -4.39 -12.56 18.08
C LYS A 78 -5.69 -13.22 17.61
N GLU A 79 -6.72 -12.42 17.33
CA GLU A 79 -8.00 -12.92 16.82
C GLU A 79 -7.82 -13.70 15.50
N ILE A 80 -7.08 -13.13 14.54
CA ILE A 80 -6.79 -13.80 13.26
C ILE A 80 -5.95 -15.06 13.46
N TYR A 81 -4.98 -15.04 14.37
CA TYR A 81 -4.15 -16.20 14.69
C TYR A 81 -4.97 -17.34 15.29
N GLU A 82 -5.88 -17.03 16.22
CA GLU A 82 -6.81 -18.00 16.81
C GLU A 82 -7.69 -18.66 15.75
N ILE A 83 -8.23 -17.86 14.82
CA ILE A 83 -9.01 -18.37 13.68
C ILE A 83 -8.14 -19.25 12.77
N ALA A 84 -6.92 -18.80 12.45
CA ALA A 84 -5.99 -19.57 11.66
C ALA A 84 -5.64 -20.91 12.33
N SER A 85 -5.51 -20.92 13.66
CA SER A 85 -5.29 -22.14 14.44
C SER A 85 -6.49 -23.08 14.39
N LYS A 86 -7.71 -22.55 14.60
CA LYS A 86 -8.97 -23.29 14.55
C LYS A 86 -9.21 -24.00 13.22
N TYR A 87 -8.84 -23.38 12.09
CA TYR A 87 -9.10 -23.92 10.75
C TYR A 87 -7.87 -24.44 10.01
N ASP A 88 -6.73 -24.57 10.71
CA ASP A 88 -5.46 -25.03 10.16
C ASP A 88 -4.98 -24.24 8.92
N VAL A 89 -4.96 -22.91 9.05
CA VAL A 89 -4.49 -21.99 8.01
C VAL A 89 -3.03 -21.59 8.29
N ILE A 90 -2.19 -21.68 7.25
CA ILE A 90 -0.83 -21.11 7.23
C ILE A 90 -0.91 -19.60 6.98
N ILE A 91 -0.16 -18.81 7.75
CA ILE A 91 -0.11 -17.35 7.60
C ILE A 91 1.18 -16.96 6.86
N VAL A 92 1.05 -16.36 5.68
CA VAL A 92 2.15 -15.71 4.97
C VAL A 92 2.07 -14.21 5.27
N GLU A 93 2.93 -13.76 6.19
CA GLU A 93 3.07 -12.36 6.59
C GLU A 93 4.15 -11.70 5.73
N ASP A 94 3.74 -10.81 4.81
CA ASP A 94 4.64 -10.05 3.95
C ASP A 94 4.84 -8.64 4.52
N ASP A 95 5.99 -8.40 5.15
CA ASP A 95 6.22 -7.20 5.96
C ASP A 95 7.43 -6.37 5.48
N PRO A 96 7.41 -5.87 4.22
CA PRO A 96 8.52 -5.08 3.68
C PRO A 96 8.66 -3.71 4.36
N TYR A 97 7.62 -3.24 5.06
CA TYR A 97 7.56 -1.90 5.66
C TYR A 97 7.59 -1.94 7.18
N TRP A 98 8.03 -3.04 7.78
CA TRP A 98 7.88 -3.26 9.21
C TRP A 98 8.43 -2.09 10.06
N TYR A 99 9.64 -1.63 9.72
CA TYR A 99 10.30 -0.54 10.44
C TYR A 99 9.69 0.86 10.21
N LEU A 100 8.73 1.00 9.30
CA LEU A 100 8.08 2.26 8.93
C LEU A 100 6.76 2.44 9.67
N GLN A 101 6.81 2.52 11.00
CA GLN A 101 5.65 2.85 11.85
C GLN A 101 5.69 4.30 12.30
N TYR A 102 4.56 4.99 12.29
CA TYR A 102 4.49 6.44 12.54
C TYR A 102 3.75 6.72 13.85
N PRO A 103 4.47 6.75 14.99
CA PRO A 103 3.84 7.00 16.28
C PRO A 103 3.19 8.39 16.38
N SER A 104 3.68 9.40 15.63
CA SER A 104 3.09 10.75 15.71
C SER A 104 1.83 10.92 14.86
N ALA A 105 1.58 10.02 13.90
CA ALA A 105 0.54 10.18 12.89
C ALA A 105 -0.86 10.43 13.46
N ALA A 106 -1.24 9.72 14.53
CA ALA A 106 -2.56 9.86 15.14
C ALA A 106 -2.75 11.20 15.85
N GLU A 107 -1.70 11.70 16.50
CA GLU A 107 -1.73 13.01 17.16
C GLU A 107 -1.67 14.14 16.12
N ASP A 108 -0.87 13.99 15.08
CA ASP A 108 -0.73 14.96 14.00
C ASP A 108 -2.02 15.11 13.20
N GLU A 109 -2.65 14.00 12.84
CA GLU A 109 -3.96 13.99 12.17
C GLU A 109 -5.04 14.67 13.02
N ALA A 110 -5.13 14.31 14.31
CA ALA A 110 -6.11 14.90 15.21
C ALA A 110 -5.91 16.41 15.35
N ARG A 111 -4.66 16.86 15.52
CA ARG A 111 -4.33 18.30 15.58
C ARG A 111 -4.67 19.01 14.28
N HIS A 112 -4.32 18.43 13.14
CA HIS A 112 -4.59 19.03 11.82
C HIS A 112 -6.09 19.15 11.54
N ARG A 113 -6.86 18.09 11.85
CA ARG A 113 -8.32 18.06 11.65
C ARG A 113 -9.12 18.77 12.75
N GLY A 114 -8.47 19.31 13.78
CA GLY A 114 -9.13 19.94 14.93
C GLY A 114 -9.97 18.97 15.77
N LEU A 115 -9.61 17.69 15.79
CA LEU A 115 -10.28 16.63 16.53
C LEU A 115 -9.58 16.38 17.89
N PRO A 116 -10.29 15.80 18.88
CA PRO A 116 -9.65 15.35 20.11
C PRO A 116 -8.54 14.33 19.83
N VAL A 117 -7.38 14.50 20.48
CA VAL A 117 -6.28 13.54 20.37
C VAL A 117 -6.74 12.19 20.92
N PRO A 118 -6.64 11.09 20.15
CA PRO A 118 -7.07 9.77 20.60
C PRO A 118 -6.31 9.33 21.85
N ALA A 119 -7.01 8.84 22.88
CA ALA A 119 -6.38 8.31 24.10
C ALA A 119 -5.43 7.12 23.81
N THR A 120 -5.66 6.41 22.70
CA THR A 120 -4.87 5.25 22.25
C THR A 120 -3.64 5.63 21.43
N ALA A 121 -3.41 6.91 21.10
CA ALA A 121 -2.21 7.34 20.38
C ALA A 121 -0.91 7.03 21.16
N SER A 122 -1.02 6.75 22.46
CA SER A 122 0.11 6.44 23.36
C SER A 122 0.34 4.95 23.62
N SER A 123 -0.44 4.03 23.02
CA SER A 123 -0.26 2.58 23.24
C SER A 123 0.97 2.05 22.49
N THR A 124 2.14 2.44 22.98
CA THR A 124 3.41 1.78 22.67
C THR A 124 3.35 0.40 23.30
N TYR A 125 3.22 -0.62 22.46
CA TYR A 125 3.49 -2.00 22.88
C TYR A 125 4.78 -2.02 23.68
N LYS A 126 4.74 -2.62 24.88
CA LYS A 126 5.94 -2.83 25.69
C LYS A 126 6.33 -4.30 25.59
N PRO A 127 7.46 -4.63 24.96
CA PRO A 127 7.88 -6.01 24.85
C PRO A 127 8.17 -6.59 26.24
N VAL A 128 7.88 -7.88 26.41
CA VAL A 128 8.20 -8.61 27.64
C VAL A 128 9.71 -8.62 27.91
N LYS A 129 10.51 -8.66 26.83
CA LYS A 129 11.97 -8.59 26.87
C LYS A 129 12.45 -7.47 25.95
N SER A 130 13.16 -6.50 26.51
CA SER A 130 13.78 -5.42 25.74
C SER A 130 14.89 -5.96 24.83
N SER A 131 14.97 -5.42 23.62
CA SER A 131 16.06 -5.66 22.68
C SER A 131 17.33 -4.87 23.02
N GLY A 132 17.30 -3.99 24.04
CA GLY A 132 18.33 -3.01 24.32
C GLY A 132 18.24 -1.74 23.46
N TYR A 133 17.26 -1.65 22.56
CA TYR A 133 17.08 -0.52 21.65
C TYR A 133 15.66 0.03 21.75
N ARG A 134 15.52 1.27 22.24
CA ARG A 134 14.22 1.94 22.38
C ARG A 134 13.40 1.94 21.09
N PHE A 135 14.07 2.14 19.95
CA PHE A 135 13.42 2.12 18.64
C PHE A 135 12.76 0.76 18.37
N LEU A 136 13.50 -0.35 18.48
CA LEU A 136 12.97 -1.69 18.22
C LEU A 136 11.89 -2.09 19.23
N ASP A 137 12.07 -1.72 20.50
CA ASP A 137 11.10 -1.97 21.56
C ASP A 137 9.78 -1.20 21.36
N SER A 138 9.79 -0.13 20.56
CA SER A 138 8.57 0.65 20.25
C SER A 138 7.71 0.03 19.15
N LEU A 139 8.21 -0.99 18.46
CA LEU A 139 7.56 -1.58 17.30
C LEU A 139 6.53 -2.65 17.75
N THR A 140 5.27 -2.51 17.31
CA THR A 140 4.20 -3.54 17.33
C THR A 140 4.61 -4.99 16.95
N PRO A 141 4.39 -6.03 17.76
CA PRO A 141 4.81 -7.39 17.42
C PRO A 141 4.17 -7.93 16.12
N SER A 142 4.95 -8.70 15.37
CA SER A 142 4.50 -9.42 14.16
C SER A 142 3.74 -10.70 14.49
N PHE A 143 3.10 -11.34 13.51
CA PHE A 143 2.50 -12.67 13.70
C PHE A 143 3.52 -13.71 14.18
N LEU A 144 4.75 -13.63 13.67
CA LEU A 144 5.84 -14.51 14.11
C LEU A 144 6.11 -14.40 15.62
N SER A 145 5.86 -13.24 16.23
CA SER A 145 6.07 -13.02 17.67
C SER A 145 5.06 -13.74 18.56
N ILE A 146 3.92 -14.17 17.99
CA ILE A 146 2.85 -14.91 18.67
C ILE A 146 2.66 -16.32 18.10
N ASP A 147 3.58 -16.78 17.25
CA ASP A 147 3.45 -18.07 16.56
C ASP A 147 3.84 -19.25 17.46
N VAL A 148 2.85 -19.78 18.17
CA VAL A 148 3.02 -20.96 19.04
C VAL A 148 2.95 -22.29 18.26
N ASP A 149 2.27 -22.31 17.11
CA ASP A 149 2.05 -23.50 16.29
C ASP A 149 3.11 -23.70 15.19
N GLY A 150 3.94 -22.69 14.92
CA GLY A 150 4.88 -22.71 13.78
C GLY A 150 4.20 -22.53 12.42
N ARG A 151 3.03 -21.88 12.38
CA ARG A 151 2.19 -21.70 11.17
C ARG A 151 2.50 -20.43 10.39
N VAL A 152 3.38 -19.57 10.89
CA VAL A 152 3.71 -18.29 10.26
C VAL A 152 4.94 -18.45 9.37
N ILE A 153 4.80 -17.97 8.13
CA ILE A 153 5.87 -17.75 7.18
C ILE A 153 6.02 -16.24 7.03
N ARG A 154 7.08 -15.68 7.61
CA ARG A 154 7.37 -14.26 7.55
C ARG A 154 8.32 -13.96 6.39
N LEU A 155 7.97 -12.99 5.55
CA LEU A 155 8.79 -12.50 4.44
C LEU A 155 9.39 -11.14 4.79
N ASP A 156 10.72 -11.04 4.74
CA ASP A 156 11.45 -9.81 5.00
C ASP A 156 12.33 -9.43 3.79
N THR A 157 12.64 -8.15 3.63
CA THR A 157 13.43 -7.66 2.49
C THR A 157 14.31 -6.46 2.82
N PHE A 158 15.44 -6.34 2.12
CA PHE A 158 16.23 -5.13 2.08
C PHE A 158 15.72 -4.09 1.08
N SER A 159 14.68 -4.41 0.30
CA SER A 159 14.21 -3.55 -0.80
C SER A 159 13.72 -2.18 -0.36
N LYS A 160 13.21 -2.08 0.88
CA LYS A 160 12.59 -0.87 1.43
C LYS A 160 13.38 -0.28 2.60
N THR A 161 14.48 -0.92 2.97
CA THR A 161 15.36 -0.50 4.06
C THR A 161 16.77 -0.14 3.57
N ILE A 162 17.26 -0.77 2.49
CA ILE A 162 18.54 -0.43 1.85
C ILE A 162 18.29 0.03 0.42
N ALA A 163 17.95 -0.89 -0.49
CA ALA A 163 17.63 -0.58 -1.88
C ALA A 163 16.93 -1.76 -2.58
N PRO A 164 15.94 -1.51 -3.46
CA PRO A 164 15.25 -2.56 -4.22
C PRO A 164 16.19 -3.28 -5.21
N GLY A 165 17.21 -2.59 -5.70
CA GLY A 165 18.23 -3.15 -6.60
C GLY A 165 19.08 -4.25 -5.97
N CYS A 166 19.10 -4.38 -4.64
CA CYS A 166 19.82 -5.45 -3.97
C CYS A 166 19.24 -6.84 -4.28
N ARG A 167 17.93 -6.94 -4.59
CA ARG A 167 17.24 -8.22 -4.81
C ARG A 167 17.49 -9.22 -3.67
N LEU A 168 17.60 -8.72 -2.43
CA LEU A 168 17.97 -9.48 -1.24
C LEU A 168 16.87 -9.40 -0.18
N GLY A 169 16.54 -10.56 0.39
CA GLY A 169 15.54 -10.74 1.45
C GLY A 169 15.72 -12.10 2.09
N TRP A 170 14.89 -12.41 3.09
CA TRP A 170 14.93 -13.68 3.81
C TRP A 170 13.53 -14.11 4.23
N ILE A 171 13.40 -15.39 4.57
CA ILE A 171 12.15 -15.99 5.04
C ILE A 171 12.41 -16.55 6.43
N THR A 172 11.51 -16.26 7.37
CA THR A 172 11.53 -16.86 8.71
C THR A 172 10.29 -17.73 8.88
N ALA A 173 10.49 -19.04 9.08
CA ALA A 173 9.43 -20.02 9.24
C ALA A 173 9.95 -21.27 9.97
N GLN A 174 9.06 -22.20 10.31
CA GLN A 174 9.46 -23.49 10.88
C GLN A 174 10.42 -24.28 9.97
N PRO A 175 11.38 -25.06 10.52
CA PRO A 175 12.42 -25.72 9.72
C PRO A 175 11.89 -26.64 8.61
N ALA A 176 10.76 -27.32 8.83
CA ALA A 176 10.16 -28.21 7.83
C ALA A 176 9.69 -27.44 6.58
N ILE A 177 9.16 -26.23 6.74
CA ILE A 177 8.78 -25.36 5.61
C ILE A 177 10.04 -24.82 4.92
N ILE A 178 11.04 -24.39 5.69
CA ILE A 178 12.31 -23.87 5.14
C ILE A 178 13.01 -24.93 4.28
N GLU A 179 13.01 -26.20 4.68
CA GLU A 179 13.58 -27.28 3.86
C GLU A 179 12.90 -27.39 2.50
N ARG A 180 11.56 -27.32 2.47
CA ARG A 180 10.79 -27.39 1.21
C ARG A 180 11.02 -26.16 0.32
N LEU A 181 11.09 -24.97 0.92
CA LEU A 181 11.43 -23.75 0.19
C LEU A 181 12.85 -23.81 -0.38
N LEU A 182 13.81 -24.33 0.39
CA LEU A 182 15.18 -24.51 -0.05
C LEU A 182 15.26 -25.42 -1.29
N ARG A 183 14.58 -26.57 -1.27
CA ARG A 183 14.49 -27.48 -2.43
C ARG A 183 13.89 -26.79 -3.66
N ILE A 184 12.85 -25.98 -3.49
CA ILE A 184 12.27 -25.19 -4.59
C ILE A 184 13.29 -24.18 -5.12
N THR A 185 14.02 -23.48 -4.25
CA THR A 185 15.02 -22.49 -4.67
C THR A 185 16.17 -23.13 -5.43
N GLU A 186 16.68 -24.30 -5.02
CA GLU A 186 17.77 -25.01 -5.71
C GLU A 186 17.51 -25.28 -7.20
N VAL A 187 16.25 -25.51 -7.56
CA VAL A 187 15.84 -25.78 -8.96
C VAL A 187 15.21 -24.59 -9.67
N THR A 188 15.12 -23.43 -9.01
CA THR A 188 14.54 -22.21 -9.58
C THR A 188 15.52 -21.04 -9.53
N THR A 189 15.51 -20.25 -8.46
CA THR A 189 16.29 -19.01 -8.31
C THR A 189 17.68 -19.22 -7.72
N GLN A 190 17.96 -20.42 -7.23
CA GLN A 190 19.15 -20.80 -6.46
C GLN A 190 19.35 -19.92 -5.23
N GLN A 191 20.20 -18.89 -5.34
CA GLN A 191 20.53 -17.99 -4.24
C GLN A 191 20.65 -16.55 -4.74
N PRO A 192 20.44 -15.55 -3.86
CA PRO A 192 20.74 -14.16 -4.17
C PRO A 192 22.20 -13.97 -4.56
N SER A 193 22.50 -12.90 -5.31
CA SER A 193 23.87 -12.59 -5.74
C SER A 193 24.85 -12.57 -4.56
N GLY A 194 25.87 -13.44 -4.58
CA GLY A 194 26.89 -13.51 -3.53
C GLY A 194 27.67 -12.21 -3.36
N PHE A 195 27.83 -11.44 -4.44
CA PHE A 195 28.40 -10.10 -4.38
C PHE A 195 27.53 -9.16 -3.54
N VAL A 196 26.23 -9.12 -3.80
CA VAL A 196 25.30 -8.27 -3.02
C VAL A 196 25.21 -8.74 -1.57
N GLN A 197 25.17 -10.06 -1.34
CA GLN A 197 25.23 -10.62 0.02
C GLN A 197 26.47 -10.12 0.75
N SER A 198 27.64 -10.15 0.10
CA SER A 198 28.90 -9.68 0.68
C SER A 198 28.87 -8.18 0.97
N THR A 199 28.38 -7.35 0.03
CA THR A 199 28.27 -5.91 0.22
C THR A 199 27.33 -5.54 1.38
N VAL A 200 26.16 -6.17 1.47
CA VAL A 200 25.21 -5.90 2.56
C VAL A 200 25.75 -6.44 3.89
N ALA A 201 26.37 -7.62 3.89
CA ALA A 201 27.01 -8.19 5.08
C ALA A 201 28.14 -7.29 5.59
N GLU A 202 29.00 -6.79 4.70
CA GLU A 202 30.08 -5.86 5.04
C GLU A 202 29.53 -4.52 5.55
N LEU A 203 28.51 -3.96 4.91
CA LEU A 203 27.83 -2.74 5.38
C LEU A 203 27.29 -2.90 6.81
N VAL A 204 26.58 -4.00 7.09
CA VAL A 204 25.89 -4.20 8.37
C VAL A 204 26.82 -4.75 9.44
N MET A 205 27.61 -5.78 9.16
CA MET A 205 28.43 -6.48 10.17
C MET A 205 29.89 -6.00 10.21
N GLY A 206 30.35 -5.29 9.19
CA GLY A 206 31.75 -4.92 9.01
C GLY A 206 32.58 -6.02 8.35
N GLU A 207 33.90 -5.85 8.42
CA GLU A 207 34.93 -6.72 7.84
C GLU A 207 34.70 -8.22 8.13
N GLN A 208 34.37 -9.01 7.11
CA GLN A 208 34.22 -10.47 7.20
C GLN A 208 35.59 -11.18 7.25
N PRO A 209 35.71 -12.42 7.79
CA PRO A 209 36.99 -13.12 7.95
C PRO A 209 37.82 -13.23 6.66
N PRO A 210 39.16 -13.43 6.75
CA PRO A 210 40.09 -13.31 5.63
C PRO A 210 39.82 -14.15 4.38
N ALA A 211 38.97 -15.18 4.46
CA ALA A 211 38.71 -16.15 3.39
C ALA A 211 38.00 -15.59 2.14
N VAL A 212 37.47 -14.35 2.16
CA VAL A 212 36.65 -13.78 1.07
C VAL A 212 37.34 -12.59 0.35
N ARG A 213 38.63 -12.29 0.61
CA ARG A 213 39.21 -10.94 0.40
C ARG A 213 40.20 -10.74 -0.76
N SER A 214 39.98 -11.19 -1.99
CA SER A 214 40.96 -10.85 -3.07
C SER A 214 40.95 -9.35 -3.44
N ALA A 215 39.78 -8.71 -3.54
CA ALA A 215 39.66 -7.29 -3.85
C ALA A 215 39.91 -6.37 -2.64
N PHE A 216 39.46 -6.77 -1.44
CA PHE A 216 39.69 -6.02 -0.20
C PHE A 216 41.15 -6.08 0.25
N ALA A 217 41.87 -7.19 0.00
CA ALA A 217 43.30 -7.30 0.32
C ALA A 217 44.15 -6.27 -0.43
N ALA A 218 43.72 -5.81 -1.61
CA ALA A 218 44.41 -4.78 -2.39
C ALA A 218 44.29 -3.36 -1.79
N LEU A 219 43.37 -3.13 -0.85
CA LEU A 219 43.24 -1.83 -0.16
C LEU A 219 44.39 -1.61 0.83
N THR A 220 44.80 -0.36 1.01
CA THR A 220 45.84 0.00 1.99
C THR A 220 45.37 -0.23 3.42
N SER A 221 46.28 -0.53 4.35
CA SER A 221 45.92 -0.77 5.77
C SER A 221 45.15 0.40 6.41
N ARG A 222 45.39 1.63 5.94
CA ARG A 222 44.66 2.84 6.37
C ARG A 222 43.21 2.85 5.87
N GLN A 223 42.95 2.38 4.65
CA GLN A 223 41.59 2.28 4.07
C GLN A 223 40.79 1.12 4.66
N LYS A 224 41.46 0.04 5.04
CA LYS A 224 40.84 -1.10 5.74
C LYS A 224 40.37 -0.66 7.14
N GLN A 225 41.24 0.01 7.89
CA GLN A 225 40.96 0.52 9.23
C GLN A 225 39.84 1.57 9.30
N THR A 226 39.47 2.21 8.19
CA THR A 226 38.36 3.18 8.18
C THR A 226 36.98 2.55 8.08
N PHE A 227 36.89 1.24 7.84
CA PHE A 227 35.61 0.57 7.61
C PHE A 227 35.19 -0.29 8.81
N GLU A 228 34.41 0.29 9.73
CA GLU A 228 33.98 -0.42 10.95
C GLU A 228 32.63 -1.15 10.82
N GLY A 229 31.97 -1.09 9.66
CA GLY A 229 30.58 -1.54 9.49
C GLY A 229 29.60 -0.76 10.37
N TRP A 230 28.30 -0.88 10.12
CA TRP A 230 27.30 -0.21 10.96
C TRP A 230 27.14 -0.88 12.32
N LYS A 231 27.30 -2.21 12.36
CA LYS A 231 26.92 -3.08 13.48
C LYS A 231 25.44 -2.87 13.84
N MET A 232 25.00 -3.45 14.94
CA MET A 232 23.60 -3.32 15.37
C MET A 232 23.23 -1.86 15.69
N ASP A 233 24.09 -1.11 16.37
CA ASP A 233 23.81 0.29 16.73
C ASP A 233 23.61 1.18 15.50
N GLY A 234 24.49 1.06 14.50
CA GLY A 234 24.38 1.82 13.25
C GLY A 234 23.18 1.38 12.41
N TRP A 235 22.87 0.09 12.37
CA TRP A 235 21.68 -0.42 11.66
C TRP A 235 20.38 0.10 12.29
N VAL A 236 20.26 0.04 13.62
CA VAL A 236 19.09 0.57 14.34
C VAL A 236 18.96 2.08 14.14
N ARG A 237 20.07 2.82 14.23
CA ARG A 237 20.07 4.27 13.97
C ARG A 237 19.66 4.60 12.53
N TRP A 238 20.10 3.80 11.56
CA TRP A 238 19.69 3.93 10.16
C TRP A 238 18.18 3.73 10.00
N LEU A 239 17.63 2.66 10.57
CA LEU A 239 16.19 2.37 10.52
C LEU A 239 15.36 3.47 11.21
N GLU A 240 15.81 3.97 12.36
CA GLU A 240 15.15 5.07 13.06
C GLU A 240 15.14 6.36 12.23
N GLY A 241 16.28 6.68 11.61
CA GLY A 241 16.40 7.82 10.68
C GLY A 241 15.50 7.65 9.45
N LEU A 242 15.45 6.44 8.89
CA LEU A 242 14.60 6.09 7.76
C LEU A 242 13.12 6.27 8.10
N ARG A 243 12.65 5.73 9.24
CA ARG A 243 11.29 5.97 9.75
C ARG A 243 10.99 7.47 9.80
N GLY A 244 11.87 8.26 10.40
CA GLY A 244 11.65 9.70 10.56
C GLY A 244 11.55 10.45 9.23
N VAL A 245 12.28 10.04 8.18
CA VAL A 245 12.16 10.62 6.83
C VAL A 245 10.79 10.32 6.23
N TYR A 246 10.33 9.07 6.32
CA TYR A 246 9.04 8.69 5.76
C TYR A 246 7.86 9.28 6.54
N GLU A 247 7.96 9.38 7.87
CA GLU A 247 6.93 10.01 8.73
C GLU A 247 6.72 11.47 8.33
N ARG A 248 7.80 12.23 8.09
CA ARG A 248 7.70 13.61 7.60
C ARG A 248 7.01 13.71 6.24
N ARG A 249 7.38 12.84 5.30
CA ARG A 249 6.77 12.80 3.96
C ARG A 249 5.28 12.47 4.01
N MET A 250 4.92 11.49 4.84
CA MET A 250 3.54 11.09 5.10
C MET A 250 2.73 12.26 5.67
N ASN A 251 3.24 12.93 6.70
CA ASN A 251 2.57 14.08 7.34
C ASN A 251 2.34 15.23 6.35
N ARG A 252 3.34 15.57 5.53
CA ARG A 252 3.25 16.65 4.54
C ARG A 252 2.21 16.35 3.46
N MET A 253 2.28 15.17 2.84
CA MET A 253 1.31 14.75 1.83
C MET A 253 -0.11 14.69 2.42
N SER A 254 -0.27 14.11 3.61
CA SER A 254 -1.59 13.98 4.26
C SER A 254 -2.19 15.34 4.62
N SER A 255 -1.40 16.29 5.14
CA SER A 255 -1.90 17.64 5.44
C SER A 255 -2.40 18.36 4.19
N ILE A 256 -1.61 18.32 3.10
CA ILE A 256 -1.98 18.98 1.84
C ILE A 256 -3.25 18.37 1.23
N LEU A 257 -3.40 17.04 1.30
CA LEU A 257 -4.58 16.36 0.81
C LEU A 257 -5.81 16.65 1.69
N ASP A 258 -5.67 16.71 3.01
CA ASP A 258 -6.78 17.10 3.89
C ASP A 258 -7.29 18.52 3.58
N ASP A 259 -6.39 19.48 3.39
CA ASP A 259 -6.74 20.85 2.97
C ASP A 259 -7.48 20.88 1.62
N GLY A 260 -7.15 19.94 0.73
CA GLY A 260 -7.75 19.81 -0.60
C GLY A 260 -9.03 18.98 -0.69
N ALA A 261 -9.45 18.30 0.39
CA ALA A 261 -10.50 17.28 0.37
C ALA A 261 -11.92 17.84 0.17
N VAL A 262 -12.14 19.14 0.40
CA VAL A 262 -13.46 19.78 0.30
C VAL A 262 -13.44 20.90 -0.73
N GLN A 263 -14.39 20.87 -1.66
CA GLN A 263 -14.66 21.97 -2.57
C GLN A 263 -15.67 22.94 -1.96
N LEU A 264 -15.28 24.22 -1.87
CA LEU A 264 -16.16 25.30 -1.47
C LEU A 264 -16.78 25.94 -2.72
N LYS A 265 -18.10 26.11 -2.70
CA LYS A 265 -18.82 26.86 -3.73
C LYS A 265 -19.69 27.91 -3.08
N GLN A 266 -19.33 29.17 -3.29
CA GLN A 266 -20.09 30.34 -2.87
C GLN A 266 -21.11 30.69 -3.97
N SER A 267 -22.39 30.80 -3.60
CA SER A 267 -23.41 31.28 -4.53
C SER A 267 -23.18 32.75 -4.89
N THR A 268 -23.33 33.12 -6.16
CA THR A 268 -23.34 34.52 -6.58
C THR A 268 -24.62 35.20 -6.04
N PRO A 269 -24.52 36.27 -5.24
CA PRO A 269 -25.70 36.98 -4.74
C PRO A 269 -26.55 37.51 -5.89
N ARG A 270 -27.88 37.35 -5.81
CA ARG A 270 -28.82 37.85 -6.83
C ARG A 270 -29.24 39.30 -6.58
N SER A 271 -29.01 39.82 -5.37
CA SER A 271 -29.29 41.20 -4.96
C SER A 271 -28.23 41.69 -3.97
N VAL A 272 -28.22 43.00 -3.69
CA VAL A 272 -27.34 43.62 -2.67
C VAL A 272 -27.72 43.18 -1.25
N GLU A 273 -29.00 42.83 -1.04
CA GLU A 273 -29.54 42.33 0.24
C GLU A 273 -29.17 40.85 0.48
N ASP A 274 -28.99 40.07 -0.59
CA ASP A 274 -28.53 38.67 -0.53
C ASP A 274 -27.00 38.54 -0.35
N ALA A 275 -26.25 39.65 -0.48
CA ALA A 275 -24.79 39.64 -0.38
C ALA A 275 -24.29 39.26 1.03
N ASP A 276 -25.08 39.58 2.06
CA ASP A 276 -24.74 39.32 3.46
C ASP A 276 -24.97 37.85 3.88
N TRP A 277 -25.73 37.06 3.09
CA TRP A 277 -26.11 35.68 3.40
C TRP A 277 -25.71 34.67 2.31
N GLY A 278 -24.54 34.86 1.68
CA GLY A 278 -24.04 33.94 0.66
C GLY A 278 -23.95 32.50 1.18
N VAL A 279 -24.75 31.59 0.61
CA VAL A 279 -24.75 30.17 0.98
C VAL A 279 -23.45 29.53 0.44
N VAL A 280 -22.57 29.14 1.36
CA VAL A 280 -21.37 28.35 1.03
C VAL A 280 -21.71 26.87 1.09
N SER A 281 -21.81 26.25 -0.07
CA SER A 281 -21.92 24.79 -0.17
C SER A 281 -20.54 24.14 -0.07
N LYS A 282 -20.45 23.08 0.74
CA LYS A 282 -19.24 22.27 0.93
C LYS A 282 -19.45 20.90 0.31
N THR A 283 -18.67 20.55 -0.69
CA THR A 283 -18.70 19.22 -1.32
C THR A 283 -17.43 18.46 -1.00
N ARG A 284 -17.55 17.30 -0.35
CA ARG A 284 -16.40 16.45 -0.04
C ARG A 284 -16.04 15.61 -1.26
N LEU A 285 -14.79 15.71 -1.72
CA LEU A 285 -14.31 15.13 -2.97
C LEU A 285 -13.70 13.74 -2.77
N TYR A 286 -13.03 13.54 -1.63
CA TYR A 286 -12.42 12.28 -1.24
C TYR A 286 -12.27 12.17 0.28
N ASP A 287 -12.02 10.95 0.74
CA ASP A 287 -11.80 10.56 2.13
C ASP A 287 -10.56 9.65 2.24
N PHE A 288 -9.79 9.80 3.30
CA PHE A 288 -8.67 8.91 3.64
C PHE A 288 -8.30 9.04 5.13
N ASP A 289 -7.61 8.03 5.65
CA ASP A 289 -6.99 8.06 6.97
C ASP A 289 -5.49 8.31 6.85
N TRP A 290 -4.93 9.06 7.80
CA TRP A 290 -3.48 9.26 7.83
C TRP A 290 -2.78 7.92 8.12
N PRO A 291 -1.86 7.47 7.24
CA PRO A 291 -1.18 6.21 7.41
C PRO A 291 -0.49 6.09 8.77
N ARG A 292 -0.69 4.95 9.44
CA ARG A 292 0.04 4.62 10.68
C ARG A 292 1.37 3.92 10.41
N GLY A 293 1.60 3.51 9.17
CA GLY A 293 2.86 2.95 8.71
C GLY A 293 2.90 2.75 7.20
N GLY A 294 4.01 2.23 6.70
CA GLY A 294 4.18 1.97 5.27
C GLY A 294 4.47 3.22 4.46
N MET A 295 4.21 3.18 3.16
CA MET A 295 4.59 4.27 2.25
C MET A 295 3.48 4.73 1.31
N PHE A 296 2.23 4.41 1.67
CA PHE A 296 1.06 4.62 0.83
C PHE A 296 -0.03 5.42 1.54
N ILE A 297 -0.81 6.17 0.76
CA ILE A 297 -2.10 6.73 1.17
C ILE A 297 -3.16 6.10 0.28
N TRP A 298 -4.26 5.66 0.90
CA TRP A 298 -5.40 5.07 0.22
C TRP A 298 -6.58 6.04 0.23
N LEU A 299 -6.82 6.67 -0.91
CA LEU A 299 -7.89 7.66 -1.05
C LEU A 299 -9.14 7.03 -1.62
N ARG A 300 -10.26 7.20 -0.92
CA ARG A 300 -11.59 6.93 -1.43
C ARG A 300 -12.13 8.18 -2.11
N MET A 301 -12.24 8.16 -3.43
CA MET A 301 -12.88 9.21 -4.21
C MET A 301 -14.40 9.14 -4.04
N ARG A 302 -15.03 10.30 -3.83
CA ARG A 302 -16.49 10.44 -3.65
C ARG A 302 -17.17 10.79 -4.97
N PHE A 303 -16.95 9.98 -6.01
CA PHE A 303 -17.46 10.25 -7.36
C PHE A 303 -18.97 10.44 -7.42
N GLU A 304 -19.73 9.88 -6.47
CA GLU A 304 -21.16 10.12 -6.27
C GLU A 304 -21.53 11.60 -6.05
N THR A 305 -20.56 12.43 -5.67
CA THR A 305 -20.73 13.88 -5.49
C THR A 305 -20.37 14.68 -6.76
N HIS A 306 -19.83 14.01 -7.79
CA HIS A 306 -19.44 14.66 -9.04
C HIS A 306 -20.70 15.11 -9.81
N PRO A 307 -20.72 16.32 -10.44
CA PRO A 307 -21.89 16.81 -11.17
C PRO A 307 -22.38 15.90 -12.32
N LEU A 308 -21.49 15.06 -12.84
CA LEU A 308 -21.75 14.11 -13.92
C LEU A 308 -21.93 12.66 -13.44
N TRP A 309 -22.11 12.44 -12.13
CA TRP A 309 -22.39 11.10 -11.60
C TRP A 309 -23.67 10.53 -12.23
N MET A 310 -23.55 9.37 -12.88
CA MET A 310 -24.64 8.68 -13.59
C MET A 310 -25.29 9.53 -14.69
N ALA A 311 -24.56 10.51 -15.23
CA ALA A 311 -25.05 11.30 -16.36
C ALA A 311 -25.17 10.43 -17.62
N THR A 312 -26.21 10.70 -18.41
CA THR A 312 -26.51 10.04 -19.70
C THR A 312 -26.50 11.06 -20.83
N GLY A 313 -26.57 10.60 -22.07
CA GLY A 313 -26.70 11.46 -23.25
C GLY A 313 -25.39 11.82 -23.93
N GLY A 314 -24.32 11.06 -23.64
CA GLY A 314 -23.08 11.11 -24.39
C GLY A 314 -23.20 10.51 -25.79
N LYS A 315 -22.28 10.90 -26.68
CA LYS A 315 -22.20 10.36 -28.05
C LYS A 315 -21.46 9.03 -28.10
N ILE A 316 -20.46 8.87 -27.24
CA ILE A 316 -19.55 7.71 -27.16
C ILE A 316 -19.89 6.89 -25.91
N LEU A 317 -20.10 7.56 -24.77
CA LEU A 317 -20.39 6.94 -23.49
C LEU A 317 -21.88 7.06 -23.17
N PRO A 318 -22.65 5.95 -23.18
CA PRO A 318 -24.08 6.01 -22.92
C PRO A 318 -24.40 6.40 -21.46
N LEU A 319 -23.49 6.08 -20.53
CA LEU A 319 -23.61 6.35 -19.10
C LEU A 319 -22.22 6.64 -18.51
N ILE A 320 -22.10 7.73 -17.74
CA ILE A 320 -20.91 8.05 -16.94
C ILE A 320 -21.07 7.46 -15.54
N ASP A 321 -20.51 6.26 -15.33
CA ASP A 321 -20.45 5.59 -14.03
C ASP A 321 -19.13 5.90 -13.29
N GLY A 322 -18.96 5.28 -12.12
CA GLY A 322 -17.77 5.46 -11.29
C GLY A 322 -16.46 5.02 -11.95
N GLU A 323 -16.48 3.94 -12.74
CA GLU A 323 -15.29 3.46 -13.45
C GLU A 323 -14.83 4.45 -14.52
N LYS A 324 -15.78 5.03 -15.27
CA LYS A 324 -15.49 6.06 -16.26
C LYS A 324 -14.99 7.34 -15.60
N LEU A 325 -15.62 7.82 -14.52
CA LEU A 325 -15.13 9.00 -13.79
C LEU A 325 -13.74 8.77 -13.20
N SER A 326 -13.49 7.57 -12.67
CA SER A 326 -12.17 7.19 -12.14
C SER A 326 -11.09 7.21 -13.21
N THR A 327 -11.37 6.60 -14.36
CA THR A 327 -10.47 6.59 -15.51
C THR A 327 -10.24 7.99 -16.06
N ALA A 328 -11.29 8.79 -16.23
CA ALA A 328 -11.21 10.17 -16.70
C ALA A 328 -10.39 11.05 -15.76
N LEU A 329 -10.60 10.95 -14.44
CA LEU A 329 -9.82 11.70 -13.46
C LEU A 329 -8.34 11.32 -13.49
N MET A 330 -8.04 10.02 -13.63
CA MET A 330 -6.66 9.55 -13.77
C MET A 330 -5.99 10.17 -15.00
N ILE A 331 -6.66 10.15 -16.15
CA ILE A 331 -6.15 10.78 -17.39
C ILE A 331 -5.99 12.28 -17.20
N TYR A 332 -7.02 12.96 -16.68
CA TYR A 332 -7.03 14.40 -16.43
C TYR A 332 -5.86 14.85 -15.55
N ALA A 333 -5.55 14.11 -14.48
CA ALA A 333 -4.44 14.41 -13.57
C ALA A 333 -3.06 14.28 -14.25
N THR A 334 -2.92 13.49 -15.32
CA THR A 334 -1.64 13.35 -16.06
C THR A 334 -1.40 14.48 -17.06
N GLN A 335 -2.44 15.23 -17.44
CA GLN A 335 -2.35 16.34 -18.39
C GLN A 335 -1.77 17.60 -17.75
N LYS A 336 -1.34 18.57 -18.59
CA LYS A 336 -0.92 19.89 -18.10
C LYS A 336 -2.14 20.63 -17.49
N PRO A 337 -1.98 21.36 -16.38
CA PRO A 337 -0.71 21.67 -15.70
C PRO A 337 -0.30 20.66 -14.60
N PHE A 338 -1.10 19.63 -14.32
CA PHE A 338 -0.95 18.79 -13.12
C PHE A 338 0.18 17.76 -13.23
N ARG A 339 0.18 16.92 -14.28
CA ARG A 339 1.21 15.89 -14.52
C ARG A 339 1.48 15.01 -13.29
N VAL A 340 0.42 14.52 -12.65
CA VAL A 340 0.49 13.60 -11.52
C VAL A 340 -0.06 12.24 -11.93
N LEU A 341 0.69 11.19 -11.60
CA LEU A 341 0.26 9.81 -11.80
C LEU A 341 -0.18 9.20 -10.46
N VAL A 342 -1.30 8.49 -10.47
CA VAL A 342 -1.84 7.75 -9.33
C VAL A 342 -2.00 6.27 -9.70
N SER A 343 -2.05 5.38 -8.71
CA SER A 343 -2.35 3.96 -8.97
C SER A 343 -3.84 3.69 -8.74
N PRO A 344 -4.63 3.32 -9.76
CA PRO A 344 -6.05 3.04 -9.59
C PRO A 344 -6.31 1.81 -8.72
N GLY A 345 -7.32 1.91 -7.84
CA GLY A 345 -7.68 0.88 -6.86
C GLY A 345 -8.09 -0.45 -7.49
N MET A 346 -8.61 -0.38 -8.71
CA MET A 346 -8.94 -1.52 -9.56
C MET A 346 -7.76 -2.47 -9.80
N MET A 347 -6.51 -1.98 -9.75
CA MET A 347 -5.30 -2.81 -9.91
C MET A 347 -5.05 -3.71 -8.71
N PHE A 348 -5.58 -3.36 -7.55
CA PHE A 348 -5.34 -4.06 -6.28
C PHE A 348 -6.53 -4.93 -5.86
N SER A 349 -7.59 -4.97 -6.65
CA SER A 349 -8.79 -5.74 -6.32
C SER A 349 -8.49 -7.24 -6.37
N ALA A 350 -8.80 -7.96 -5.28
CA ALA A 350 -8.51 -9.39 -5.16
C ALA A 350 -9.26 -10.25 -6.20
N THR A 351 -10.44 -9.79 -6.64
CA THR A 351 -11.27 -10.48 -7.63
C THR A 351 -11.88 -9.48 -8.64
N PRO A 352 -12.32 -9.96 -9.82
CA PRO A 352 -13.05 -9.12 -10.78
C PRO A 352 -14.34 -8.50 -10.22
N ALA A 353 -15.03 -9.19 -9.31
CA ALA A 353 -16.22 -8.65 -8.65
C ALA A 353 -15.88 -7.43 -7.79
N ILE A 354 -14.84 -7.53 -6.94
CA ILE A 354 -14.38 -6.40 -6.13
C ILE A 354 -13.92 -5.23 -7.02
N ARG A 355 -13.26 -5.53 -8.14
CA ARG A 355 -12.83 -4.53 -9.13
C ARG A 355 -14.01 -3.71 -9.65
N ALA A 356 -15.07 -4.38 -10.07
CA ALA A 356 -16.26 -3.76 -10.64
C ALA A 356 -17.11 -3.04 -9.59
N GLU A 357 -17.28 -3.62 -8.40
CA GLU A 357 -18.18 -3.08 -7.38
C GLU A 357 -17.61 -1.85 -6.68
N ARG A 358 -16.32 -1.88 -6.29
CA ARG A 358 -15.72 -0.81 -5.47
C ARG A 358 -14.30 -0.41 -5.85
N GLY A 359 -13.59 -1.17 -6.69
CA GLY A 359 -12.19 -0.87 -7.03
C GLY A 359 -12.00 0.49 -7.70
N TRP A 360 -12.96 0.93 -8.52
CA TRP A 360 -12.92 2.24 -9.19
C TRP A 360 -12.94 3.43 -8.22
N ALA A 361 -13.47 3.26 -7.01
CA ALA A 361 -13.64 4.33 -6.04
C ALA A 361 -12.35 4.71 -5.30
N TYR A 362 -11.24 4.01 -5.54
CA TYR A 362 -10.02 4.20 -4.75
C TYR A 362 -8.81 4.51 -5.60
N PHE A 363 -7.89 5.31 -5.05
CA PHE A 363 -6.54 5.53 -5.58
C PHE A 363 -5.50 5.28 -4.48
N ARG A 364 -4.39 4.64 -4.85
CA ARG A 364 -3.19 4.55 -4.00
C ARG A 364 -2.17 5.60 -4.42
N LEU A 365 -1.72 6.42 -3.47
CA LEU A 365 -0.59 7.33 -3.62
C LEU A 365 0.63 6.78 -2.91
N CYS A 366 1.82 7.15 -3.37
CA CYS A 366 3.10 6.74 -2.78
C CYS A 366 3.92 7.98 -2.43
N PHE A 367 4.32 8.12 -1.17
CA PHE A 367 5.18 9.22 -0.72
C PHE A 367 6.68 8.83 -0.63
N ALA A 368 7.03 7.65 -1.16
CA ALA A 368 8.41 7.17 -1.27
C ALA A 368 9.10 7.55 -2.59
N ALA A 369 8.32 7.65 -3.68
CA ALA A 369 8.85 7.67 -5.05
C ALA A 369 9.58 8.97 -5.40
N GLU A 370 9.14 10.09 -4.83
CA GLU A 370 9.62 11.43 -5.15
C GLU A 370 10.59 11.99 -4.10
N THR A 371 11.21 13.14 -4.38
CA THR A 371 11.95 13.89 -3.37
C THR A 371 10.99 14.56 -2.37
N GLU A 372 11.47 14.94 -1.18
CA GLU A 372 10.64 15.62 -0.17
C GLU A 372 10.07 16.95 -0.68
N GLU A 373 10.81 17.68 -1.53
CA GLU A 373 10.31 18.90 -2.20
C GLU A 373 9.21 18.60 -3.22
N ASN A 374 9.33 17.51 -3.98
CA ASN A 374 8.35 17.14 -4.98
C ASN A 374 7.09 16.51 -4.37
N VAL A 375 7.18 15.87 -3.20
CA VAL A 375 6.01 15.31 -2.49
C VAL A 375 4.95 16.38 -2.29
N ASP A 376 5.32 17.56 -1.81
CA ASP A 376 4.37 18.68 -1.62
C ASP A 376 3.75 19.11 -2.95
N ARG A 377 4.59 19.42 -3.95
CA ARG A 377 4.13 19.90 -5.25
C ARG A 377 3.21 18.91 -5.95
N CYS A 378 3.51 17.61 -5.88
CA CYS A 378 2.67 16.56 -6.44
C CYS A 378 1.34 16.45 -5.69
N SER A 379 1.35 16.59 -4.36
CA SER A 379 0.15 16.56 -3.53
C SER A 379 -0.77 17.76 -3.83
N GLU A 380 -0.21 18.96 -3.92
CA GLU A 380 -0.92 20.19 -4.27
C GLU A 380 -1.54 20.08 -5.67
N ARG A 381 -0.75 19.65 -6.67
CA ARG A 381 -1.24 19.47 -8.04
C ARG A 381 -2.32 18.41 -8.15
N LEU A 382 -2.25 17.33 -7.37
CA LEU A 382 -3.29 16.32 -7.34
C LEU A 382 -4.58 16.87 -6.72
N ALA A 383 -4.49 17.54 -5.57
CA ALA A 383 -5.63 18.18 -4.93
C ALA A 383 -6.27 19.21 -5.88
N GLU A 384 -5.45 20.01 -6.57
CA GLU A 384 -5.91 20.95 -7.58
C GLU A 384 -6.58 20.24 -8.78
N ALA A 385 -6.00 19.16 -9.29
CA ALA A 385 -6.56 18.38 -10.39
C ALA A 385 -7.95 17.85 -10.02
N ILE A 386 -8.10 17.26 -8.84
CA ILE A 386 -9.39 16.75 -8.33
C ILE A 386 -10.39 17.91 -8.19
N GLN A 387 -9.98 19.03 -7.61
CA GLN A 387 -10.83 20.22 -7.48
C GLN A 387 -11.31 20.74 -8.83
N ARG A 388 -10.43 20.81 -9.84
CA ARG A 388 -10.81 21.27 -11.19
C ARG A 388 -11.66 20.24 -11.93
N PHE A 389 -11.38 18.95 -11.75
CA PHE A 389 -12.17 17.87 -12.33
C PHE A 389 -13.63 17.93 -11.88
N TRP A 390 -13.90 18.19 -10.59
CA TRP A 390 -15.27 18.37 -10.08
C TRP A 390 -16.02 19.60 -10.63
N ARG A 391 -15.34 20.48 -11.36
CA ARG A 391 -15.96 21.64 -12.03
C ARG A 391 -16.40 21.32 -13.46
N LEU A 392 -16.02 20.17 -14.01
CA LEU A 392 -16.51 19.69 -15.31
C LEU A 392 -18.01 19.40 -15.20
N LYS A 393 -18.76 19.87 -16.19
CA LYS A 393 -20.25 19.82 -16.18
C LYS A 393 -20.84 19.33 -17.48
N LYS A 394 -20.02 19.07 -18.49
CA LYS A 394 -20.46 18.58 -19.79
C LYS A 394 -19.99 17.16 -20.00
N VAL A 395 -20.87 16.31 -20.52
CA VAL A 395 -20.58 14.90 -20.79
C VAL A 395 -19.45 14.79 -21.81
N GLU A 396 -19.42 15.69 -22.80
CA GLU A 396 -18.41 15.74 -23.86
C GLU A 396 -16.99 15.94 -23.31
N GLU A 397 -16.82 16.66 -22.19
CA GLU A 397 -15.51 16.85 -21.56
C GLU A 397 -14.95 15.53 -21.01
N ILE A 398 -15.82 14.64 -20.51
CA ILE A 398 -15.42 13.31 -20.04
C ILE A 398 -15.18 12.36 -21.21
N GLU A 399 -16.00 12.46 -22.26
CA GLU A 399 -15.84 11.68 -23.48
C GLU A 399 -14.54 12.02 -24.20
N GLU A 400 -14.12 13.28 -24.27
CA GLU A 400 -12.84 13.68 -24.86
C GLU A 400 -11.66 13.05 -24.10
N LEU A 401 -11.71 13.08 -22.76
CA LEU A 401 -10.65 12.49 -21.92
C LEU A 401 -10.51 10.97 -22.13
N ILE A 402 -11.63 10.25 -22.26
CA ILE A 402 -11.62 8.78 -22.41
C ILE A 402 -11.46 8.36 -23.88
N GLY A 403 -12.04 9.13 -24.80
CA GLY A 403 -12.08 8.83 -26.24
C GLY A 403 -10.69 8.73 -26.85
N ASP A 404 -9.75 9.59 -26.45
CA ASP A 404 -8.34 9.50 -26.86
C ASP A 404 -7.71 8.14 -26.49
N MET A 405 -8.12 7.55 -25.36
CA MET A 405 -7.64 6.25 -24.91
C MET A 405 -8.30 5.09 -25.66
N MET A 406 -9.61 5.20 -25.96
CA MET A 406 -10.33 4.18 -26.74
C MET A 406 -9.86 4.15 -28.19
N THR A 407 -9.58 5.31 -28.78
CA THR A 407 -9.05 5.43 -30.14
C THR A 407 -7.67 4.77 -30.24
N ALA A 408 -6.78 5.03 -29.27
CA ALA A 408 -5.47 4.36 -29.20
C ALA A 408 -5.57 2.83 -29.02
N GLN A 409 -6.64 2.32 -28.39
CA GLN A 409 -6.90 0.88 -28.28
C GLN A 409 -7.46 0.28 -29.57
N GLU A 410 -8.37 0.99 -30.25
CA GLU A 410 -8.95 0.57 -31.52
C GLU A 410 -7.90 0.56 -32.63
N GLU A 411 -7.06 1.60 -32.73
CA GLU A 411 -5.92 1.64 -33.65
C GLU A 411 -4.94 0.49 -33.40
N ALA A 412 -4.63 0.19 -32.14
CA ALA A 412 -3.78 -0.96 -31.80
C ALA A 412 -4.43 -2.32 -32.16
N MET A 413 -5.76 -2.44 -32.07
CA MET A 413 -6.47 -3.66 -32.50
C MET A 413 -6.54 -3.80 -34.03
N GLU A 414 -6.75 -2.70 -34.76
CA GLU A 414 -6.80 -2.70 -36.23
C GLU A 414 -5.44 -3.01 -36.87
N GLU A 415 -4.33 -2.67 -36.21
CA GLU A 415 -2.97 -3.04 -36.64
C GLU A 415 -2.60 -4.52 -36.40
N GLY A 416 -3.56 -5.37 -36.02
CA GLY A 416 -3.35 -6.81 -35.84
C GLY A 416 -2.55 -7.16 -34.59
N LEU A 417 -2.47 -6.25 -33.62
CA LEU A 417 -1.75 -6.43 -32.37
C LEU A 417 -2.55 -7.39 -31.47
N GLY A 418 -2.07 -8.63 -31.36
CA GLY A 418 -2.62 -9.61 -30.44
C GLY A 418 -2.44 -9.14 -28.99
N ASN A 419 -3.51 -8.65 -28.37
CA ASN A 419 -3.50 -8.28 -26.95
C ASN A 419 -3.41 -9.53 -26.07
N LEU A 420 -2.19 -9.96 -25.77
CA LEU A 420 -1.86 -11.00 -24.79
C LEU A 420 -1.59 -10.43 -23.39
N GLY A 421 -1.90 -9.14 -23.16
CA GLY A 421 -1.55 -8.40 -21.96
C GLY A 421 -2.66 -7.45 -21.54
N THR A 422 -3.77 -7.99 -21.06
CA THR A 422 -4.76 -7.17 -20.35
C THR A 422 -4.14 -6.67 -19.04
N TRP A 423 -3.84 -5.37 -18.99
CA TRP A 423 -3.74 -4.55 -17.77
C TRP A 423 -2.90 -5.12 -16.60
N MET A 424 -1.78 -5.77 -16.89
CA MET A 424 -0.83 -6.20 -15.87
C MET A 424 0.61 -5.86 -16.24
N GLY A 425 1.20 -4.95 -15.44
CA GLY A 425 2.62 -5.00 -15.08
C GLY A 425 3.57 -4.12 -15.88
N CYS A 426 4.06 -3.07 -15.23
CA CYS A 426 5.50 -2.94 -14.98
C CYS A 426 5.76 -3.22 -13.50
#